data_AF-X1N9B8-F1
#
_entry.id   AF-X1N9B8-F1
#
_cell.length_a   1.000
_cell.length_b   1.000
_cell.length_c   1.000
_cell.angle_alpha   90.00
_cell.angle_beta   90.00
_cell.angle_gamma   90.00
#
_symmetry.space_group_name_H-M   'P 1'
#
loop_
_entity.id
_entity.type
_entity.pdbx_description
1 polymer ?
#
loop_
_entity_poly.entity_id
_entity_poly.type
_entity_poly.pdbx_seq_one_letter_code
_entity_poly.pdbx_strand_id
1 'polypeptide(L)' 'RSRCKTNITKAERLIFSGELESAQKAVVAAISSLDKAAEKGVIHPNNAARRKARLMKKLNGVRALSSAE' A
#
# COMPACT_ATOMS: atom_id res chain seq x y z
N ARG A 1 13.02 9.54 0.60
CA ARG A 1 12.09 9.06 1.66
C ARG A 1 10.66 9.59 1.53
N SER A 2 10.46 10.86 1.14
CA SER A 2 9.16 11.54 1.03
C SER A 2 8.16 10.84 0.11
N ARG A 3 8.53 10.51 -1.14
CA ARG A 3 7.65 9.87 -2.12
C ARG A 3 7.02 8.55 -1.63
N CYS A 4 7.80 7.70 -0.95
CA CYS A 4 7.27 6.44 -0.39
C CYS A 4 6.20 6.70 0.67
N LYS A 5 6.39 7.72 1.53
CA LYS A 5 5.39 8.10 2.55
C LYS A 5 4.12 8.63 1.89
N THR A 6 4.26 9.50 0.89
CA THR A 6 3.12 10.07 0.15
C THR A 6 2.29 8.98 -0.54
N ASN A 7 2.94 8.01 -1.19
CA ASN A 7 2.23 6.92 -1.87
C ASN A 7 1.50 6.00 -0.89
N ILE A 8 2.08 5.72 0.29
CA ILE A 8 1.40 4.96 1.34
C ILE A 8 0.15 5.72 1.81
N THR A 9 0.27 7.00 2.15
CA THR A 9 -0.86 7.80 2.64
C THR A 9 -1.95 7.95 1.58
N LYS A 10 -1.59 8.06 0.30
CA LYS A 10 -2.55 8.07 -0.81
C LYS A 10 -3.32 6.75 -0.90
N ALA A 11 -2.61 5.63 -0.83
CA ALA A 11 -3.25 4.30 -0.84
C ALA A 11 -4.17 4.11 0.37
N GLU A 12 -3.76 4.53 1.56
CA GLU A 12 -4.60 4.46 2.76
C GLU A 12 -5.87 5.31 2.66
N ARG A 13 -5.78 6.51 2.09
CA ARG A 13 -6.95 7.37 1.86
C ARG A 13 -7.94 6.75 0.88
N LEU A 14 -7.46 6.14 -0.21
CA LEU A 14 -8.32 5.51 -1.21
C LEU A 14 -8.96 4.21 -0.70
N ILE A 15 -8.25 3.46 0.15
CA ILE A 15 -8.83 2.31 0.86
C ILE A 15 -9.96 2.79 1.79
N PHE A 16 -9.79 3.92 2.46
CA PHE A 16 -10.81 4.49 3.34
C PHE A 16 -12.00 5.10 2.57
N SER A 17 -11.79 5.65 1.37
CA SER A 17 -12.88 6.20 0.55
C SER A 17 -13.76 5.14 -0.11
N GLY A 18 -13.43 3.84 0.03
CA GLY A 18 -14.24 2.74 -0.52
C GLY A 18 -14.07 2.50 -2.02
N GLU A 19 -13.20 3.26 -2.70
CA GLU A 19 -12.92 3.07 -4.12
C GLU A 19 -11.96 1.91 -4.36
N LEU A 20 -12.48 0.68 -4.45
CA LEU A 20 -11.67 -0.53 -4.57
C LEU A 20 -10.71 -0.52 -5.77
N GLU A 21 -11.15 -0.03 -6.93
CA GLU A 21 -10.31 -0.02 -8.14
C GLU A 21 -9.18 1.02 -8.05
N SER A 22 -9.50 2.24 -7.59
CA SER A 22 -8.52 3.29 -7.33
C SER A 22 -7.53 2.88 -6.23
N ALA A 23 -8.03 2.22 -5.18
CA ALA A 23 -7.21 1.71 -4.08
C ALA A 23 -6.23 0.64 -4.56
N GLN A 24 -6.65 -0.31 -5.40
CA GLN A 24 -5.74 -1.32 -5.98
C GLN A 24 -4.62 -0.66 -6.78
N LYS A 25 -4.95 0.27 -7.69
CA LYS A 25 -3.95 0.99 -8.50
C LYS A 25 -2.95 1.76 -7.61
N ALA A 26 -3.44 2.41 -6.56
CA ALA A 26 -2.58 3.14 -5.62
C ALA A 26 -1.70 2.21 -4.77
N VAL A 27 -2.21 1.05 -4.36
CA VAL A 27 -1.45 0.04 -3.61
C VAL A 27 -0.31 -0.52 -4.47
N VAL A 28 -0.56 -0.85 -5.74
CA VAL A 28 0.49 -1.31 -6.68
C VAL A 28 1.59 -0.26 -6.83
N ALA A 29 1.22 1.01 -7.01
CA ALA A 29 2.19 2.11 -7.10
C ALA A 29 3.01 2.28 -5.81
N ALA A 30 2.37 2.14 -4.64
CA ALA A 30 3.04 2.18 -3.34
C ALA A 30 4.03 1.02 -3.16
N ILE A 31 3.64 -0.20 -3.56
CA ILE A 31 4.51 -1.40 -3.51
C ILE A 31 5.74 -1.19 -4.39
N SER A 32 5.57 -0.79 -5.66
CA SER A 32 6.69 -0.53 -6.57
C SER A 32 7.66 0.52 -6.01
N SER A 33 7.12 1.56 -5.36
CA SER A 33 7.93 2.61 -4.74
C SER A 33 8.69 2.12 -3.49
N LEU A 34 8.14 1.15 -2.76
CA LEU A 34 8.80 0.53 -1.61
C LEU A 34 9.93 -0.40 -2.07
N ASP A 35 9.72 -1.15 -3.15
CA ASP A 35 10.75 -2.03 -3.71
C ASP A 35 11.93 -1.26 -4.24
N LYS A 36 11.67 -0.24 -5.06
CA LYS A 36 12.73 0.64 -5.57
C LYS A 36 13.48 1.34 -4.43
N ALA A 37 12.82 1.60 -3.30
CA ALA A 37 13.47 2.19 -2.14
C ALA A 37 14.30 1.16 -1.34
N ALA A 38 13.88 -0.10 -1.31
CA ALA A 38 14.63 -1.18 -0.68
C ALA A 38 15.87 -1.54 -1.49
N GLU A 39 15.73 -1.66 -2.81
CA GLU A 39 16.81 -1.93 -3.75
C GLU A 39 17.90 -0.84 -3.69
N LYS A 40 17.50 0.43 -3.59
CA LYS A 40 18.42 1.56 -3.41
C LYS A 40 18.98 1.71 -1.99
N GLY A 41 18.66 0.80 -1.06
CA GLY A 41 19.12 0.85 0.33
C GLY A 41 18.54 2.00 1.17
N VAL A 42 17.54 2.73 0.66
CA VAL A 42 16.88 3.85 1.37
C VAL A 42 16.04 3.36 2.55
N ILE A 43 15.50 2.14 2.44
CA ILE A 43 14.80 1.45 3.52
C ILE A 43 15.30 0.01 3.61
N HIS A 44 15.38 -0.52 4.82
CA HIS A 44 15.71 -1.93 5.03
C HIS A 44 14.66 -2.83 4.35
N PRO A 45 15.04 -3.95 3.70
CA PRO A 45 14.11 -4.86 3.02
C PRO A 45 12.98 -5.35 3.94
N ASN A 46 13.31 -5.72 5.19
CA ASN A 46 12.29 -6.08 6.19
C ASN A 46 11.29 -4.94 6.50
N ASN A 47 11.72 -3.67 6.44
CA ASN A 47 10.81 -2.54 6.64
C ASN A 47 9.90 -2.35 5.40
N ALA A 48 10.44 -2.53 4.20
CA ALA A 48 9.64 -2.56 2.97
C ALA A 48 8.60 -3.69 3.03
N ALA A 49 9.01 -4.92 3.36
CA ALA A 49 8.14 -6.08 3.51
C ALA A 49 7.02 -5.84 4.53
N ARG A 50 7.34 -5.32 5.72
CA ARG A 50 6.33 -4.97 6.74
C ARG A 50 5.32 -3.95 6.24
N ARG A 51 5.77 -2.93 5.51
CA ARG A 51 4.88 -1.89 4.96
C ARG A 51 3.96 -2.44 3.88
N LYS A 52 4.48 -3.29 2.98
CA LYS A 52 3.67 -4.00 1.98
C LYS A 52 2.60 -4.86 2.63
N ALA A 53 2.99 -5.69 3.60
CA ALA A 53 2.07 -6.59 4.30
C ALA A 53 0.92 -5.82 4.96
N ARG A 54 1.22 -4.68 5.60
CA ARG A 54 0.18 -3.81 6.21
C ARG A 54 -0.78 -3.24 5.17
N LEU A 55 -0.27 -2.74 4.03
CA LEU A 55 -1.11 -2.21 2.95
C LEU A 55 -2.02 -3.28 2.36
N MET A 56 -1.47 -4.46 2.07
CA MET A 56 -2.27 -5.59 1.55
C MET A 56 -3.31 -6.07 2.56
N LYS A 57 -2.96 -6.15 3.85
CA LYS A 57 -3.93 -6.52 4.90
C LYS A 57 -5.11 -5.56 4.96
N LYS A 58 -4.87 -4.25 4.83
CA LYS A 58 -5.94 -3.24 4.79
C LYS A 58 -6.83 -3.39 3.56
N LEU A 59 -6.24 -3.53 2.37
CA LEU A 59 -7.00 -3.71 1.13
C LEU A 59 -7.84 -5.00 1.16
N ASN A 60 -7.26 -6.11 1.62
CA ASN A 60 -7.98 -7.38 1.75
C ASN A 60 -9.08 -7.31 2.81
N GLY A 61 -8.86 -6.56 3.90
CA GLY A 61 -9.91 -6.32 4.90
C GLY A 61 -11.13 -5.63 4.28
N VAL A 62 -10.93 -4.54 3.54
CA VAL A 62 -12.03 -3.84 2.86
C VAL A 62 -12.68 -4.72 1.79
N ARG A 63 -11.89 -5.47 1.02
CA ARG A 63 -12.43 -6.42 0.03
C ARG A 63 -13.27 -7.52 0.67
N ALA A 64 -12.83 -8.06 1.80
CA ALA A 64 -13.55 -9.10 2.53
C ALA A 64 -14.87 -8.57 3.12
N LEU A 65 -14.88 -7.32 3.62
CA LEU A 65 -16.10 -6.62 4.03
C LEU A 65 -17.07 -6.47 2.86
N SER A 66 -16.61 -6.03 1.68
CA SER A 66 -17.49 -5.88 0.50
C SER A 66 -18.03 -7.19 -0.08
N SER A 67 -17.41 -8.33 0.23
CA SER A 67 -17.87 -9.65 -0.23
C SER A 67 -18.74 -10.37 0.80
N ALA A 68 -18.83 -9.84 2.02
CA ALA A 68 -19.63 -10.40 3.11
C ALA A 68 -21.02 -9.73 3.23
N GLU A 69 -21.23 -8.62 2.53
CA GLU A 69 -22.54 -8.03 2.23
C GLU A 69 -23.11 -8.65 0.95
#